data_AF-A0A2H3S2K8-F1
#
_entry.id   AF-A0A2H3S2K8-F1
#
_cell.length_a   1.000
_cell.length_b   1.000
_cell.length_c   1.000
_cell.angle_alpha   90.00
_cell.angle_beta   90.00
_cell.angle_gamma   90.00
#
_symmetry.space_group_name_H-M   'P 1'
#
loop_
_entity.id
_entity.type
_entity.pdbx_description
1 polymer ?
#
loop_
_entity_poly.entity_id
_entity_poly.type
_entity_poly.pdbx_seq_one_letter_code
_entity_poly.pdbx_strand_id
1 'polypeptide(L)'
;MKFSSVLTSGLASFTLVAGLPTVTSPSEHSVQQVRNPVYKRNGIAALDKIYRKYHIDLPEYLKSSLLARRDSTGTVANKPIENNAEWLTPVQIGNPPRTFQMDLDTGSSDLWVYGSKVATAGGSSNRYNASNSKTCEEMAGAKWTIEYGDGSGASGHVVKDTVSIGGLSVEAQAVQVADKVHESFAQQEELDGLLGLGFSSINTVTPKKQKTFFDNAKTEHGAGVFTADLKHDAPGTYTFGVINKTAYEGDITYTTVDSSTGMWTFTSTGYAVGKGNVTKTPITAIADTGTSLMFLPEAVNKAYYAQIDGAKIDATAGGYVFPCDTKMPDFTFYVGETGITVPGAYMNFAPLEGPVPGEKERKREVGTCYGGLQSSAGDINIFGDIALKAAFVVFDAEKTRIGFAKKTLGGVE
;
A
#
# COMPACT_ATOMS: atom_id res chain seq x y z
N MET A 1 4.39 36.03 -91.19
CA MET A 1 4.68 34.84 -92.02
C MET A 1 5.76 34.02 -91.34
N LYS A 2 5.45 32.73 -91.08
CA LYS A 2 6.32 31.55 -90.85
C LYS A 2 7.36 31.59 -89.71
N PHE A 3 7.05 30.91 -88.59
CA PHE A 3 7.31 29.48 -88.23
C PHE A 3 8.72 29.33 -87.61
N SER A 4 8.83 29.07 -86.29
CA SER A 4 9.08 27.74 -85.65
C SER A 4 10.57 27.37 -85.72
N SER A 5 11.25 26.71 -84.80
CA SER A 5 10.89 25.75 -83.74
C SER A 5 12.22 25.38 -83.06
N VAL A 6 12.32 25.37 -81.72
CA VAL A 6 12.40 24.16 -80.88
C VAL A 6 13.83 23.70 -80.49
N LEU A 7 13.93 23.36 -79.19
CA LEU A 7 14.73 22.32 -78.51
C LEU A 7 15.92 22.73 -77.60
N THR A 8 15.55 22.90 -76.33
CA THR A 8 16.11 22.31 -75.11
C THR A 8 17.36 21.42 -75.20
N SER A 9 18.33 21.71 -74.33
CA SER A 9 19.09 20.71 -73.57
C SER A 9 19.40 21.26 -72.17
N GLY A 10 18.86 20.61 -71.15
CA GLY A 10 19.10 20.91 -69.75
C GLY A 10 20.36 20.18 -69.25
N LEU A 11 21.17 20.88 -68.46
CA LEU A 11 22.08 20.24 -67.51
C LEU A 11 21.56 20.55 -66.10
N ALA A 12 21.01 19.53 -65.46
CA ALA A 12 20.77 19.52 -64.03
C ALA A 12 22.12 19.42 -63.30
N SER A 13 22.46 20.45 -62.54
CA SER A 13 23.58 20.40 -61.60
C SER A 13 23.10 19.77 -60.30
N PHE A 14 23.56 18.55 -60.00
CA PHE A 14 23.42 17.95 -58.68
C PHE A 14 24.37 18.66 -57.72
N THR A 15 23.84 19.52 -56.85
CA THR A 15 24.56 19.98 -55.66
C THR A 15 24.43 18.93 -54.56
N LEU A 16 25.53 18.23 -54.30
CA LEU A 16 25.66 17.34 -53.16
C LEU A 16 25.72 18.19 -51.88
N VAL A 17 24.60 18.36 -51.18
CA VAL A 17 24.60 18.96 -49.84
C VAL A 17 25.10 17.91 -48.87
N ALA A 18 26.37 17.98 -48.51
CA ALA A 18 26.93 17.22 -47.40
C ALA A 18 26.32 17.76 -46.09
N GLY A 19 25.38 17.02 -45.51
CA GLY A 19 24.90 17.29 -44.15
C GLY A 19 26.03 17.05 -43.16
N LEU A 20 26.63 18.13 -42.65
CA LEU A 20 27.51 18.04 -41.49
C LEU A 20 26.66 17.58 -40.29
N PRO A 21 27.08 16.56 -39.53
CA PRO A 21 26.42 16.23 -38.29
C PRO A 21 26.53 17.43 -37.36
N THR A 22 25.40 18.04 -37.01
CA THR A 22 25.30 18.96 -35.88
C THR A 22 25.64 18.16 -34.63
N VAL A 23 26.89 18.27 -34.18
CA VAL A 23 27.30 17.84 -32.84
C VAL A 23 26.58 18.78 -31.86
N THR A 24 25.42 18.35 -31.37
CA THR A 24 24.81 18.92 -30.18
C THR A 24 25.82 18.77 -29.05
N SER A 25 26.36 19.88 -28.54
CA SER A 25 27.12 19.87 -27.30
C SER A 25 26.29 19.14 -26.24
N PRO A 26 26.84 18.14 -25.53
CA PRO A 26 26.11 17.52 -24.43
C PRO A 26 25.72 18.62 -23.45
N SER A 27 24.45 18.69 -23.07
CA SER A 27 24.04 19.48 -21.92
C SER A 27 24.77 18.92 -20.70
N GLU A 28 25.77 19.63 -20.20
CA GLU A 28 26.41 19.28 -18.93
C GLU A 28 25.39 19.48 -17.81
N HIS A 29 24.71 18.40 -17.45
CA HIS A 29 23.89 18.34 -16.25
C HIS A 29 24.81 18.17 -15.04
N SER A 30 25.13 19.28 -14.37
CA SER A 30 25.78 19.22 -13.05
C SER A 30 24.71 19.18 -11.97
N VAL A 31 24.77 18.17 -11.11
CA VAL A 31 23.98 18.15 -9.87
C VAL A 31 24.83 18.76 -8.76
N GLN A 32 24.46 19.95 -8.30
CA GLN A 32 25.08 20.57 -7.13
C GLN A 32 24.63 19.81 -5.87
N GLN A 33 25.53 19.01 -5.30
CA GLN A 33 25.24 18.31 -4.05
C GLN A 33 25.22 19.31 -2.89
N VAL A 34 24.04 19.57 -2.35
CA VAL A 34 23.88 20.37 -1.13
C VAL A 34 24.00 19.49 0.11
N ARG A 35 24.70 20.01 1.14
CA ARG A 35 24.85 19.32 2.43
C ARG A 35 23.48 19.15 3.06
N ASN A 36 23.08 17.90 3.33
CA ASN A 36 21.90 17.61 4.14
C ASN A 36 22.19 17.97 5.62
N PRO A 37 21.61 19.05 6.17
CA PRO A 37 21.91 19.51 7.52
C PRO A 37 21.34 18.59 8.61
N VAL A 38 20.42 17.70 8.24
CA VAL A 38 19.75 16.76 9.15
C VAL A 38 20.47 15.39 9.18
N TYR A 39 21.36 15.13 8.21
CA TYR A 39 22.09 13.86 8.16
C TYR A 39 23.05 13.71 9.35
N LYS A 40 22.73 12.77 10.25
CA LYS A 40 23.61 12.35 11.34
C LYS A 40 24.49 11.20 10.86
N ARG A 41 25.81 11.42 10.89
CA ARG A 41 26.79 10.36 10.56
C ARG A 41 26.64 9.21 11.54
N ASN A 42 26.45 7.99 11.01
CA ASN A 42 26.35 6.77 11.80
C ASN A 42 27.58 5.90 11.51
N GLY A 43 28.57 5.95 12.41
CA GLY A 43 29.82 5.20 12.27
C GLY A 43 29.61 3.68 12.25
N ILE A 44 28.64 3.17 13.00
CA ILE A 44 28.32 1.74 13.08
C ILE A 44 27.73 1.26 11.75
N ALA A 45 26.77 1.99 11.19
CA ALA A 45 26.18 1.66 9.88
C ALA A 45 27.19 1.79 8.73
N ALA A 46 28.07 2.79 8.78
CA ALA A 46 29.15 2.94 7.82
C ALA A 46 30.13 1.76 7.90
N LEU A 47 30.43 1.28 9.11
CA LEU A 47 31.30 0.12 9.33
C LEU A 47 30.64 -1.18 8.86
N ASP A 48 29.37 -1.46 9.21
CA ASP A 48 28.61 -2.62 8.68
C ASP A 48 28.59 -2.65 7.15
N LYS A 49 28.37 -1.49 6.51
CA LYS A 49 28.41 -1.35 5.05
C LYS A 49 29.77 -1.76 4.47
N ILE A 50 30.88 -1.46 5.14
CA ILE A 50 32.22 -1.87 4.71
C ILE A 50 32.36 -3.39 4.80
N TYR A 51 32.02 -4.01 5.93
CA TYR A 51 32.09 -5.47 6.10
C TYR A 51 31.26 -6.20 5.03
N ARG A 52 30.02 -5.74 4.78
CA ARG A 52 29.15 -6.30 3.73
C ARG A 52 29.69 -6.08 2.33
N LYS A 53 30.19 -4.88 2.02
CA LYS A 53 30.74 -4.54 0.69
C LYS A 53 31.91 -5.44 0.29
N TYR A 54 32.69 -5.91 1.26
CA TYR A 54 33.85 -6.75 1.03
C TYR A 54 33.65 -8.22 1.44
N HIS A 55 32.41 -8.64 1.75
CA HIS A 55 32.08 -10.00 2.15
C HIS A 55 32.91 -10.52 3.35
N ILE A 56 33.22 -9.63 4.30
CA ILE A 56 33.98 -9.96 5.51
C ILE A 56 33.00 -10.28 6.63
N ASP A 57 33.26 -11.35 7.39
CA ASP A 57 32.47 -11.69 8.57
C ASP A 57 32.46 -10.54 9.59
N LEU A 58 31.26 -10.23 10.09
CA LEU A 58 31.07 -9.18 11.07
C LEU A 58 31.72 -9.59 12.42
N PRO A 59 32.61 -8.75 13.00
CA PRO A 59 33.15 -8.98 14.34
C PRO A 59 32.05 -9.00 15.39
N GLU A 60 32.22 -9.77 16.46
CA GLU A 60 31.18 -9.98 17.47
C GLU A 60 30.72 -8.66 18.11
N TYR A 61 31.64 -7.75 18.46
CA TYR A 61 31.29 -6.44 19.01
C TYR A 61 30.42 -5.58 18.08
N LEU A 62 30.61 -5.73 16.76
CA LEU A 62 29.83 -5.02 15.75
C LEU A 62 28.47 -5.68 15.56
N LYS A 63 28.41 -7.03 15.57
CA LYS A 63 27.14 -7.77 15.62
C LYS A 63 26.31 -7.34 16.83
N SER A 64 26.87 -7.36 18.04
CA SER A 64 26.18 -6.95 19.27
C SER A 64 25.72 -5.48 19.22
N SER A 65 26.54 -4.57 18.68
CA SER A 65 26.19 -3.15 18.54
C SER A 65 25.13 -2.90 17.46
N LEU A 66 25.09 -3.72 16.41
CA LEU A 66 24.06 -3.70 15.38
C LEU A 66 22.74 -4.29 15.88
N LEU A 67 22.78 -5.38 16.64
CA LEU A 67 21.62 -6.01 17.28
C LEU A 67 20.98 -5.03 18.27
N ALA A 68 21.76 -4.47 19.19
CA ALA A 68 21.29 -3.48 20.17
C ALA A 68 20.69 -2.17 19.56
N ARG A 69 20.89 -1.92 18.26
CA ARG A 69 20.29 -0.77 17.53
C ARG A 69 19.27 -1.17 16.46
N ARG A 70 19.23 -2.43 16.04
CA ARG A 70 18.25 -2.94 15.07
C ARG A 70 16.91 -3.25 15.71
N ASP A 71 16.90 -3.54 16.99
CA ASP A 71 15.73 -4.17 17.59
C ASP A 71 14.58 -3.21 17.89
N SER A 72 14.75 -1.88 17.92
CA SER A 72 13.65 -0.97 18.31
C SER A 72 12.79 -0.39 17.18
N THR A 73 13.26 -0.43 15.93
CA THR A 73 12.55 0.24 14.82
C THR A 73 12.71 -0.52 13.51
N GLY A 74 11.67 -0.50 12.67
CA GLY A 74 11.69 -1.12 11.34
C GLY A 74 11.30 -0.12 10.26
N THR A 75 11.90 -0.21 9.08
CA THR A 75 11.47 0.56 7.90
C THR A 75 11.56 -0.31 6.66
N VAL A 76 10.47 -0.42 5.92
CA VAL A 76 10.36 -1.30 4.76
C VAL A 76 9.57 -0.61 3.66
N ALA A 77 10.06 -0.74 2.42
CA ALA A 77 9.32 -0.26 1.26
C ALA A 77 8.18 -1.23 0.94
N ASN A 78 7.03 -0.70 0.54
CA ASN A 78 5.91 -1.48 0.02
C ASN A 78 5.70 -1.15 -1.46
N LYS A 79 5.24 -2.10 -2.27
CA LYS A 79 5.08 -1.97 -3.72
C LYS A 79 3.59 -2.06 -4.06
N PRO A 80 3.02 -1.06 -4.77
CA PRO A 80 1.65 -1.17 -5.26
C PRO A 80 1.55 -2.29 -6.30
N ILE A 81 0.47 -3.06 -6.26
CA ILE A 81 0.07 -4.04 -7.27
C ILE A 81 -1.34 -3.72 -7.79
N GLU A 82 -1.73 -4.36 -8.90
CA GLU A 82 -3.10 -4.33 -9.43
C GLU A 82 -3.71 -2.90 -9.52
N ASN A 83 -2.96 -1.95 -10.11
CA ASN A 83 -3.36 -0.54 -10.21
C ASN A 83 -3.57 0.16 -8.85
N ASN A 84 -2.74 -0.14 -7.86
CA ASN A 84 -2.87 0.38 -6.48
C ASN A 84 -4.10 -0.17 -5.74
N ALA A 85 -4.49 -1.42 -6.03
CA ALA A 85 -5.51 -2.09 -5.24
C ALA A 85 -4.97 -2.56 -3.89
N GLU A 86 -3.68 -2.91 -3.82
CA GLU A 86 -3.00 -3.41 -2.61
C GLU A 86 -1.50 -3.00 -2.62
N TRP A 87 -0.83 -3.02 -1.46
CA TRP A 87 0.60 -2.71 -1.32
C TRP A 87 1.37 -3.84 -0.63
N LEU A 88 2.09 -4.63 -1.44
CA LEU A 88 2.87 -5.74 -0.92
C LEU A 88 4.16 -5.29 -0.24
N THR A 89 4.41 -5.85 0.93
CA THR A 89 5.56 -5.54 1.77
C THR A 89 6.39 -6.81 2.02
N PRO A 90 7.71 -6.79 1.79
CA PRO A 90 8.55 -7.94 2.09
C PRO A 90 8.69 -8.15 3.61
N VAL A 91 8.19 -9.29 4.09
CA VAL A 91 8.29 -9.76 5.47
C VAL A 91 9.17 -11.00 5.50
N GLN A 92 10.11 -11.06 6.45
CA GLN A 92 10.98 -12.22 6.63
C GLN A 92 10.42 -13.12 7.72
N ILE A 93 10.30 -14.43 7.45
CA ILE A 93 9.86 -15.43 8.43
C ILE A 93 10.88 -16.57 8.47
N GLY A 94 11.25 -16.98 9.68
CA GLY A 94 12.08 -18.15 9.96
C GLY A 94 13.59 -17.91 10.06
N ASN A 95 14.32 -19.00 10.31
CA ASN A 95 15.79 -19.03 10.36
C ASN A 95 16.34 -20.26 9.60
N PRO A 96 17.03 -20.10 8.46
CA PRO A 96 17.37 -18.84 7.82
C PRO A 96 16.13 -18.07 7.34
N PRO A 97 16.17 -16.72 7.33
CA PRO A 97 15.01 -15.91 6.97
C PRO A 97 14.61 -16.12 5.51
N ARG A 98 13.32 -16.36 5.27
CA ARG A 98 12.71 -16.35 3.94
C ARG A 98 11.77 -15.17 3.79
N THR A 99 11.81 -14.51 2.64
CA THR A 99 10.95 -13.35 2.35
C THR A 99 9.64 -13.80 1.73
N PHE A 100 8.55 -13.23 2.25
CA PHE A 100 7.19 -13.36 1.77
C PHE A 100 6.65 -11.95 1.46
N GLN A 101 5.97 -11.78 0.34
CA GLN A 101 5.33 -10.53 -0.04
C GLN A 101 3.95 -10.47 0.60
N MET A 102 3.81 -9.71 1.67
CA MET A 102 2.61 -9.68 2.49
C MET A 102 1.81 -8.41 2.25
N ASP A 103 0.50 -8.52 2.23
CA ASP A 103 -0.37 -7.36 2.39
C ASP A 103 -0.45 -7.01 3.89
N LEU A 104 -0.21 -5.75 4.22
CA LEU A 104 -0.22 -5.25 5.60
C LEU A 104 -1.57 -4.60 5.85
N ASP A 105 -2.38 -5.25 6.66
CA ASP A 105 -3.81 -4.98 6.75
C ASP A 105 -4.18 -4.43 8.13
N THR A 106 -4.51 -3.14 8.23
CA THR A 106 -4.95 -2.52 9.49
C THR A 106 -6.41 -2.82 9.86
N GLY A 107 -7.18 -3.47 8.97
CA GLY A 107 -8.53 -3.97 9.15
C GLY A 107 -8.63 -5.41 9.68
N SER A 108 -7.52 -6.15 9.83
CA SER A 108 -7.50 -7.47 10.48
C SER A 108 -6.36 -7.63 11.50
N SER A 109 -6.24 -8.80 12.16
CA SER A 109 -5.24 -9.02 13.24
C SER A 109 -4.57 -10.40 13.20
N ASP A 110 -4.54 -11.00 12.02
CA ASP A 110 -3.96 -12.31 11.80
C ASP A 110 -2.74 -12.16 10.88
N LEU A 111 -1.61 -12.78 11.25
CA LEU A 111 -0.47 -12.94 10.37
C LEU A 111 -0.54 -14.35 9.80
N TRP A 112 -1.01 -14.47 8.56
CA TRP A 112 -1.10 -15.75 7.87
C TRP A 112 -0.31 -15.77 6.58
N VAL A 113 0.23 -16.94 6.25
CA VAL A 113 1.07 -17.16 5.05
C VAL A 113 0.65 -18.46 4.35
N TYR A 114 0.75 -18.53 3.02
CA TYR A 114 0.47 -19.79 2.32
C TYR A 114 1.38 -20.91 2.81
N GLY A 115 0.77 -21.98 3.32
CA GLY A 115 1.49 -23.20 3.68
C GLY A 115 1.83 -24.06 2.46
N SER A 116 2.83 -24.92 2.61
CA SER A 116 3.26 -25.86 1.57
C SER A 116 2.21 -26.90 1.13
N LYS A 117 1.08 -26.99 1.84
CA LYS A 117 -0.02 -27.93 1.56
C LYS A 117 -1.15 -27.33 0.74
N VAL A 118 -1.14 -26.01 0.50
CA VAL A 118 -2.16 -25.35 -0.33
C VAL A 118 -1.95 -25.78 -1.79
N ALA A 119 -2.95 -26.45 -2.37
CA ALA A 119 -2.88 -27.02 -3.70
C ALA A 119 -3.09 -26.01 -4.84
N THR A 120 -3.59 -24.81 -4.52
CA THR A 120 -3.94 -23.76 -5.50
C THR A 120 -2.73 -22.91 -5.91
N ALA A 121 -2.85 -22.30 -7.10
CA ALA A 121 -1.79 -21.55 -7.76
C ALA A 121 -1.48 -20.15 -7.17
N GLY A 122 -2.31 -19.63 -6.26
CA GLY A 122 -2.15 -18.27 -5.72
C GLY A 122 -0.88 -18.05 -4.92
N GLY A 123 -0.34 -16.83 -4.90
CA GLY A 123 0.91 -16.40 -4.28
C GLY A 123 2.18 -16.74 -5.05
N SER A 124 3.29 -16.11 -4.68
CA SER A 124 4.50 -15.93 -5.51
C SER A 124 5.39 -17.16 -5.68
N SER A 125 4.79 -18.37 -5.64
CA SER A 125 5.43 -19.68 -5.42
C SER A 125 6.16 -19.82 -4.07
N ASN A 126 6.23 -18.75 -3.26
CA ASN A 126 6.82 -18.77 -1.92
C ASN A 126 5.83 -19.34 -0.91
N ARG A 127 5.96 -20.65 -0.65
CA ARG A 127 5.23 -21.33 0.44
C ARG A 127 6.06 -21.42 1.70
N TYR A 128 5.43 -21.14 2.84
CA TYR A 128 6.00 -21.39 4.14
C TYR A 128 6.03 -22.90 4.40
N ASN A 129 7.18 -23.36 4.90
CA ASN A 129 7.36 -24.72 5.35
C ASN A 129 8.15 -24.70 6.66
N ALA A 130 7.47 -25.10 7.74
CA ALA A 130 8.02 -25.18 9.08
C ALA A 130 9.34 -25.95 9.16
N SER A 131 9.51 -27.03 8.38
CA SER A 131 10.74 -27.85 8.42
C SER A 131 11.99 -27.13 7.90
N ASN A 132 11.81 -26.00 7.21
CA ASN A 132 12.92 -25.21 6.67
C ASN A 132 13.41 -24.13 7.65
N SER A 133 12.77 -23.97 8.80
CA SER A 133 13.12 -22.98 9.81
C SER A 133 13.60 -23.64 11.10
N LYS A 134 14.77 -23.24 11.58
CA LYS A 134 15.39 -23.71 12.83
C LYS A 134 14.78 -23.08 14.08
N THR A 135 14.03 -21.99 13.92
CA THR A 135 13.37 -21.24 14.99
C THR A 135 11.87 -21.53 15.07
N CYS A 136 11.35 -22.34 14.15
CA CYS A 136 9.95 -22.73 14.15
C CYS A 136 9.64 -23.65 15.35
N GLU A 137 8.58 -23.30 16.09
CA GLU A 137 8.00 -24.09 17.17
C GLU A 137 6.52 -24.33 16.87
N GLU A 138 6.08 -25.60 16.84
CA GLU A 138 4.68 -25.93 16.60
C GLU A 138 3.79 -25.50 17.78
N MET A 139 2.68 -24.82 17.50
CA MET A 139 1.66 -24.54 18.52
C MET A 139 0.62 -25.66 18.53
N ALA A 140 0.97 -26.78 19.16
CA ALA A 140 0.13 -27.98 19.16
C ALA A 140 -1.32 -27.69 19.60
N GLY A 141 -2.27 -28.05 18.74
CA GLY A 141 -3.70 -27.84 18.95
C GLY A 141 -4.23 -26.43 18.62
N ALA A 142 -3.36 -25.48 18.29
CA ALA A 142 -3.78 -24.14 17.86
C ALA A 142 -4.22 -24.15 16.38
N LYS A 143 -5.35 -23.50 16.11
CA LYS A 143 -5.96 -23.39 14.78
C LYS A 143 -6.52 -22.00 14.55
N TRP A 144 -6.74 -21.66 13.28
CA TRP A 144 -7.29 -20.38 12.88
C TRP A 144 -8.19 -20.54 11.66
N THR A 145 -9.17 -19.65 11.56
CA THR A 145 -10.07 -19.50 10.41
C THR A 145 -10.46 -18.03 10.35
N ILE A 146 -10.26 -17.39 9.21
CA ILE A 146 -10.66 -16.01 8.96
C ILE A 146 -11.56 -15.93 7.73
N GLU A 147 -12.50 -14.98 7.77
CA GLU A 147 -13.33 -14.55 6.65
C GLU A 147 -13.28 -13.02 6.60
N TYR A 148 -13.00 -12.47 5.43
CA TYR A 148 -12.86 -11.05 5.19
C TYR A 148 -14.17 -10.44 4.66
N GLY A 149 -14.25 -9.11 4.67
CA GLY A 149 -15.46 -8.38 4.26
C GLY A 149 -15.84 -8.57 2.78
N ASP A 150 -14.89 -8.96 1.94
CA ASP A 150 -15.09 -9.31 0.54
C ASP A 150 -15.56 -10.76 0.32
N GLY A 151 -15.70 -11.55 1.39
CA GLY A 151 -16.06 -12.97 1.37
C GLY A 151 -14.88 -13.92 1.09
N SER A 152 -13.67 -13.41 0.93
CA SER A 152 -12.47 -14.23 0.91
C SER A 152 -12.18 -14.82 2.30
N GLY A 153 -11.37 -15.88 2.36
CA GLY A 153 -11.10 -16.55 3.63
C GLY A 153 -9.98 -17.58 3.55
N ALA A 154 -9.43 -17.89 4.71
CA ALA A 154 -8.34 -18.85 4.85
C ALA A 154 -8.40 -19.53 6.23
N SER A 155 -7.78 -20.71 6.34
CA SER A 155 -7.71 -21.46 7.59
C SER A 155 -6.52 -22.41 7.64
N GLY A 156 -6.14 -22.81 8.85
CA GLY A 156 -5.09 -23.80 9.04
C GLY A 156 -4.62 -23.95 10.47
N HIS A 157 -3.32 -24.21 10.62
CA HIS A 157 -2.64 -24.41 11.89
C HIS A 157 -1.72 -23.24 12.21
N VAL A 158 -1.16 -23.22 13.42
CA VAL A 158 -0.32 -22.12 13.91
C VAL A 158 1.03 -22.66 14.36
N VAL A 159 2.08 -21.90 14.04
CA VAL A 159 3.43 -22.09 14.59
C VAL A 159 3.88 -20.78 15.23
N LYS A 160 4.90 -20.84 16.07
CA LYS A 160 5.72 -19.67 16.40
C LYS A 160 6.97 -19.69 15.56
N ASP A 161 7.36 -18.53 15.06
CA ASP A 161 8.64 -18.37 14.41
C ASP A 161 9.11 -16.91 14.52
N THR A 162 10.38 -16.68 14.16
CA THR A 162 10.94 -15.35 14.07
C THR A 162 10.40 -14.63 12.84
N VAL A 163 9.79 -13.47 13.05
CA VAL A 163 9.28 -12.59 11.97
C VAL A 163 10.04 -11.27 12.01
N SER A 164 10.50 -10.80 10.86
CA SER A 164 11.24 -9.55 10.74
C SER A 164 10.70 -8.66 9.63
N ILE A 165 10.49 -7.37 9.94
CA ILE A 165 9.98 -6.37 9.02
C ILE A 165 10.91 -5.15 9.04
N GLY A 166 11.56 -4.86 7.91
CA GLY A 166 12.37 -3.66 7.78
C GLY A 166 13.52 -3.53 8.79
N GLY A 167 13.99 -4.65 9.34
CA GLY A 167 15.04 -4.70 10.37
C GLY A 167 14.54 -4.87 11.81
N LEU A 168 13.24 -4.73 12.08
CA LEU A 168 12.61 -4.99 13.38
C LEU A 168 12.18 -6.46 13.45
N SER A 169 12.61 -7.19 14.47
CA SER A 169 12.41 -8.64 14.60
C SER A 169 11.61 -8.98 15.86
N VAL A 170 10.62 -9.86 15.72
CA VAL A 170 9.88 -10.50 16.83
C VAL A 170 10.18 -11.99 16.80
N GLU A 171 10.80 -12.53 17.85
CA GLU A 171 11.39 -13.87 17.81
C GLU A 171 10.36 -15.00 17.85
N ALA A 172 9.23 -14.77 18.54
CA ALA A 172 8.23 -15.79 18.85
C ALA A 172 6.82 -15.37 18.37
N GLN A 173 6.74 -14.84 17.15
CA GLN A 173 5.49 -14.40 16.54
C GLN A 173 4.64 -15.62 16.15
N ALA A 174 3.34 -15.58 16.45
CA ALA A 174 2.40 -16.56 15.92
C ALA A 174 2.24 -16.35 14.41
N VAL A 175 2.66 -17.35 13.63
CA VAL A 175 2.53 -17.43 12.18
C VAL A 175 1.45 -18.46 11.87
N GLN A 176 0.40 -18.02 11.21
CA GLN A 176 -0.77 -18.83 10.88
C GLN A 176 -0.55 -19.44 9.49
N VAL A 177 -0.23 -20.72 9.45
CA VAL A 177 0.09 -21.42 8.21
C VAL A 177 -1.22 -21.85 7.58
N ALA A 178 -1.52 -21.32 6.39
CA ALA A 178 -2.72 -21.69 5.67
C ALA A 178 -2.61 -23.13 5.16
N ASP A 179 -3.60 -23.95 5.52
CA ASP A 179 -3.83 -25.27 4.93
C ASP A 179 -4.89 -25.20 3.83
N LYS A 180 -5.78 -24.20 3.89
CA LYS A 180 -6.85 -23.93 2.94
C LYS A 180 -7.02 -22.42 2.73
N VAL A 181 -7.31 -22.05 1.49
CA VAL A 181 -7.64 -20.68 1.08
C VAL A 181 -8.85 -20.73 0.14
N HIS A 182 -9.68 -19.69 0.12
CA HIS A 182 -10.73 -19.51 -0.88
C HIS A 182 -10.15 -19.26 -2.28
N GLU A 183 -10.96 -19.42 -3.32
CA GLU A 183 -10.52 -19.30 -4.72
C GLU A 183 -10.08 -17.88 -5.10
N SER A 184 -10.62 -16.84 -4.46
CA SER A 184 -10.19 -15.45 -4.68
C SER A 184 -8.68 -15.29 -4.46
N PHE A 185 -8.15 -15.90 -3.41
CA PHE A 185 -6.73 -15.95 -3.12
C PHE A 185 -5.92 -16.80 -4.09
N ALA A 186 -6.55 -17.67 -4.89
CA ALA A 186 -5.85 -18.48 -5.88
C ALA A 186 -5.45 -17.68 -7.13
N GLN A 187 -6.05 -16.50 -7.35
CA GLN A 187 -5.81 -15.65 -8.52
C GLN A 187 -4.74 -14.57 -8.27
N GLN A 188 -4.38 -14.32 -7.01
CA GLN A 188 -3.39 -13.32 -6.63
C GLN A 188 -1.98 -13.90 -6.67
N GLU A 189 -1.26 -13.74 -7.78
CA GLU A 189 0.06 -14.38 -7.98
C GLU A 189 1.19 -13.74 -7.16
N GLU A 190 1.10 -12.46 -6.79
CA GLU A 190 2.17 -11.77 -6.06
C GLU A 190 2.02 -11.85 -4.53
N LEU A 191 0.81 -12.10 -4.00
CA LEU A 191 0.50 -12.09 -2.56
C LEU A 191 0.86 -13.41 -1.88
N ASP A 192 1.71 -13.39 -0.85
CA ASP A 192 2.10 -14.57 -0.07
C ASP A 192 1.32 -14.73 1.26
N GLY A 193 0.42 -13.80 1.58
CA GLY A 193 -0.43 -13.81 2.76
C GLY A 193 -0.66 -12.41 3.33
N LEU A 194 -1.38 -12.33 4.45
CA LEU A 194 -1.66 -11.06 5.13
C LEU A 194 -0.94 -10.95 6.47
N LEU A 195 -0.63 -9.72 6.86
CA LEU A 195 -0.13 -9.36 8.17
C LEU A 195 -1.04 -8.31 8.80
N GLY A 196 -1.91 -8.77 9.68
CA GLY A 196 -2.85 -7.93 10.42
C GLY A 196 -2.16 -6.96 11.39
N LEU A 197 -2.54 -5.69 11.29
CA LEU A 197 -2.07 -4.55 12.08
C LEU A 197 -3.20 -3.87 12.88
N GLY A 198 -4.40 -4.44 12.90
CA GLY A 198 -5.46 -4.14 13.85
C GLY A 198 -5.08 -4.52 15.29
N PHE A 199 -6.03 -4.38 16.21
CA PHE A 199 -5.81 -4.72 17.61
C PHE A 199 -5.95 -6.23 17.82
N SER A 200 -5.02 -6.84 18.57
CA SER A 200 -4.98 -8.28 18.86
C SER A 200 -6.28 -8.89 19.42
N SER A 201 -7.24 -8.07 19.88
CA SER A 201 -8.55 -8.50 20.37
C SER A 201 -9.40 -9.22 19.31
N ILE A 202 -9.16 -9.00 18.02
CA ILE A 202 -9.89 -9.68 16.91
C ILE A 202 -9.08 -10.78 16.23
N ASN A 203 -7.89 -11.13 16.73
CA ASN A 203 -7.14 -12.28 16.22
C ASN A 203 -7.97 -13.58 16.29
N THR A 204 -7.90 -14.41 15.26
CA THR A 204 -8.79 -15.58 15.11
C THR A 204 -8.26 -16.87 15.71
N VAL A 205 -7.03 -16.90 16.25
CA VAL A 205 -6.43 -18.13 16.76
C VAL A 205 -7.22 -18.68 17.95
N THR A 206 -7.53 -19.97 17.88
CA THR A 206 -8.16 -20.76 18.94
C THR A 206 -7.20 -21.85 19.43
N PRO A 207 -7.30 -22.30 20.70
CA PRO A 207 -8.23 -21.84 21.74
C PRO A 207 -7.84 -20.51 22.39
N LYS A 208 -6.65 -19.97 22.10
CA LYS A 208 -6.13 -18.74 22.68
C LYS A 208 -5.68 -17.78 21.58
N LYS A 209 -6.31 -16.61 21.55
CA LYS A 209 -5.92 -15.51 20.66
C LYS A 209 -4.44 -15.16 20.82
N GLN A 210 -3.82 -14.82 19.71
CA GLN A 210 -2.43 -14.41 19.63
C GLN A 210 -2.33 -12.89 19.42
N LYS A 211 -1.13 -12.36 19.65
CA LYS A 211 -0.81 -10.95 19.41
C LYS A 211 -0.42 -10.73 17.95
N THR A 212 -0.76 -9.55 17.43
CA THR A 212 -0.22 -9.08 16.15
C THR A 212 1.30 -8.85 16.26
N PHE A 213 1.97 -8.78 15.11
CA PHE A 213 3.39 -8.42 15.07
C PHE A 213 3.66 -7.09 15.78
N PHE A 214 2.80 -6.10 15.55
CA PHE A 214 2.94 -4.77 16.15
C PHE A 214 2.78 -4.79 17.68
N ASP A 215 1.83 -5.55 18.21
CA ASP A 215 1.62 -5.65 19.67
C ASP A 215 2.79 -6.40 20.37
N ASN A 216 3.35 -7.43 19.72
CA ASN A 216 4.60 -8.05 20.18
C ASN A 216 5.78 -7.09 20.10
N ALA A 217 5.98 -6.41 18.97
CA ALA A 217 7.07 -5.45 18.81
C ALA A 217 6.97 -4.26 19.78
N LYS A 218 5.76 -3.78 20.08
CA LYS A 218 5.53 -2.79 21.14
C LYS A 218 6.00 -3.30 22.50
N THR A 219 5.67 -4.55 22.82
CA THR A 219 6.03 -5.17 24.12
C THR A 219 7.52 -5.45 24.24
N GLU A 220 8.13 -6.01 23.20
CA GLU A 220 9.53 -6.45 23.18
C GLU A 220 10.49 -5.26 23.02
N HIS A 221 10.11 -4.26 22.23
CA HIS A 221 11.04 -3.26 21.71
C HIS A 221 10.61 -1.81 21.94
N GLY A 222 9.44 -1.59 22.56
CA GLY A 222 8.87 -0.25 22.72
C GLY A 222 8.43 0.39 21.41
N ALA A 223 8.27 -0.40 20.34
CA ALA A 223 7.78 0.09 19.05
C ALA A 223 6.25 0.32 19.10
N GLY A 224 5.79 1.30 19.89
CA GLY A 224 4.38 1.56 20.15
C GLY A 224 3.64 2.40 19.11
N VAL A 225 4.33 2.76 18.02
CA VAL A 225 3.77 3.48 16.86
C VAL A 225 4.19 2.81 15.56
N PHE A 226 3.34 2.84 14.54
CA PHE A 226 3.76 2.58 13.16
C PHE A 226 3.14 3.61 12.21
N THR A 227 3.70 3.75 11.01
CA THR A 227 3.23 4.71 10.02
C THR A 227 3.04 4.03 8.67
N ALA A 228 1.97 4.39 7.96
CA ALA A 228 1.74 4.03 6.57
C ALA A 228 1.95 5.27 5.68
N ASP A 229 2.91 5.19 4.76
CA ASP A 229 3.13 6.15 3.67
C ASP A 229 2.92 5.44 2.32
N LEU A 230 1.67 5.10 2.02
CA LEU A 230 1.30 4.49 0.73
C LEU A 230 1.38 5.52 -0.39
N LYS A 231 1.85 5.14 -1.58
CA LYS A 231 2.00 6.10 -2.71
C LYS A 231 1.29 5.56 -3.95
N HIS A 232 0.69 6.49 -4.69
CA HIS A 232 0.06 6.21 -5.98
C HIS A 232 1.14 5.97 -7.04
N ASP A 233 1.05 4.83 -7.73
CA ASP A 233 1.93 4.37 -8.81
C ASP A 233 3.42 4.39 -8.46
N ALA A 234 3.74 4.30 -7.17
CA ALA A 234 5.10 4.33 -6.67
C ALA A 234 5.22 3.53 -5.37
N PRO A 235 6.41 2.97 -5.07
CA PRO A 235 6.65 2.34 -3.78
C PRO A 235 6.46 3.31 -2.61
N GLY A 236 5.67 2.88 -1.63
CA GLY A 236 5.46 3.56 -0.36
C GLY A 236 6.38 3.02 0.73
N THR A 237 6.03 3.26 1.99
CA THR A 237 6.82 2.80 3.14
C THR A 237 5.96 2.51 4.37
N TYR A 238 6.22 1.39 5.04
CA TYR A 238 5.83 1.17 6.44
C TYR A 238 7.02 1.42 7.35
N THR A 239 6.77 2.11 8.47
CA THR A 239 7.79 2.35 9.52
C THR A 239 7.23 1.98 10.88
N PHE A 240 8.02 1.32 11.72
CA PHE A 240 7.66 0.87 13.06
C PHE A 240 8.60 1.50 14.10
N GLY A 241 8.05 1.93 15.24
CA GLY A 241 8.77 2.49 16.38
C GLY A 241 9.27 3.93 16.22
N VAL A 242 9.15 4.53 15.03
CA VAL A 242 9.59 5.90 14.77
C VAL A 242 8.68 6.58 13.74
N ILE A 243 8.56 7.89 13.85
CA ILE A 243 7.84 8.74 12.90
C ILE A 243 8.87 9.55 12.10
N ASN A 244 8.93 9.32 10.79
CA ASN A 244 9.86 10.05 9.93
C ASN A 244 9.32 11.45 9.58
N LYS A 245 9.87 12.50 10.20
CA LYS A 245 9.47 13.90 9.93
C LYS A 245 9.69 14.34 8.47
N THR A 246 10.57 13.68 7.71
CA THR A 246 10.82 14.07 6.31
C THR A 246 9.82 13.45 5.32
N ALA A 247 8.91 12.59 5.78
CA ALA A 247 7.94 11.89 4.93
C ALA A 247 6.62 12.66 4.77
N TYR A 248 6.45 13.78 5.48
CA TYR A 248 5.22 14.57 5.48
C TYR A 248 5.49 16.07 5.60
N GLU A 249 4.46 16.85 5.30
CA GLU A 249 4.46 18.30 5.30
C GLU A 249 3.61 18.84 6.46
N GLY A 250 4.04 19.97 7.03
CA GLY A 250 3.34 20.59 8.15
C GLY A 250 3.34 19.72 9.41
N ASP A 251 2.24 19.75 10.15
CA ASP A 251 2.05 19.04 11.40
C ASP A 251 1.12 17.84 11.26
N ILE A 252 1.29 16.87 12.16
CA ILE A 252 0.39 15.72 12.24
C ILE A 252 -0.79 16.10 13.11
N THR A 253 -2.00 16.01 12.55
CA THR A 253 -3.23 16.21 13.29
C THR A 253 -3.73 14.87 13.80
N TYR A 254 -3.81 14.74 15.11
CA TYR A 254 -4.25 13.51 15.77
C TYR A 254 -5.74 13.56 16.12
N THR A 255 -6.38 12.41 16.08
CA THR A 255 -7.72 12.16 16.61
C THR A 255 -7.74 10.85 17.40
N THR A 256 -8.67 10.73 18.34
CA THR A 256 -8.79 9.53 19.21
C THR A 256 -9.25 8.32 18.41
N VAL A 257 -8.80 7.14 18.83
CA VAL A 257 -9.24 5.85 18.26
C VAL A 257 -10.17 5.14 19.24
N ASP A 258 -11.29 4.62 18.74
CA ASP A 258 -12.10 3.62 19.43
C ASP A 258 -11.66 2.22 18.99
N SER A 259 -10.92 1.54 19.86
CA SER A 259 -10.39 0.19 19.61
C SER A 259 -11.31 -0.93 20.12
N SER A 260 -12.51 -0.62 20.59
CA SER A 260 -13.41 -1.61 21.22
C SER A 260 -13.85 -2.72 20.26
N THR A 261 -13.91 -2.41 18.96
CA THR A 261 -14.21 -3.36 17.88
C THR A 261 -12.97 -4.09 17.35
N GLY A 262 -11.79 -3.80 17.88
CA GLY A 262 -10.52 -4.32 17.38
C GLY A 262 -9.95 -3.58 16.17
N MET A 263 -10.62 -2.54 15.70
CA MET A 263 -10.23 -1.76 14.52
C MET A 263 -9.66 -0.38 14.89
N TRP A 264 -8.92 0.22 13.96
CA TRP A 264 -8.47 1.62 14.05
C TRP A 264 -9.61 2.59 13.71
N THR A 265 -10.66 2.57 14.54
CA THR A 265 -11.87 3.37 14.33
C THR A 265 -11.64 4.81 14.77
N PHE A 266 -11.88 5.78 13.89
CA PHE A 266 -11.79 7.20 14.18
C PHE A 266 -12.99 7.96 13.60
N THR A 267 -13.18 9.20 14.02
CA THR A 267 -14.24 10.07 13.49
C THR A 267 -13.62 11.22 12.70
N SER A 268 -13.87 11.23 11.39
CA SER A 268 -13.66 12.41 10.53
C SER A 268 -14.68 13.49 10.90
N THR A 269 -14.28 14.77 10.88
CA THR A 269 -15.12 15.91 11.28
C THR A 269 -15.99 16.46 10.16
N GLY A 270 -15.73 16.03 8.91
CA GLY A 270 -16.47 16.51 7.75
C GLY A 270 -15.78 16.17 6.42
N TYR A 271 -16.36 16.69 5.34
CA TYR A 271 -15.81 16.53 4.01
C TYR A 271 -16.09 17.74 3.12
N ALA A 272 -15.38 17.85 1.99
CA ALA A 272 -15.64 18.79 0.90
C ALA A 272 -15.41 18.09 -0.45
N VAL A 273 -16.14 18.53 -1.48
CA VAL A 273 -16.02 18.02 -2.85
C VAL A 273 -15.51 19.14 -3.76
N GLY A 274 -14.38 18.91 -4.42
CA GLY A 274 -13.69 19.89 -5.24
C GLY A 274 -13.44 21.20 -4.51
N LYS A 275 -13.91 22.30 -5.10
CA LYS A 275 -13.85 23.66 -4.51
C LYS A 275 -15.09 24.03 -3.69
N GLY A 276 -15.94 23.05 -3.38
CA GLY A 276 -17.16 23.25 -2.62
C GLY A 276 -16.90 23.62 -1.16
N ASN A 277 -17.97 24.04 -0.47
CA ASN A 277 -17.91 24.34 0.96
C ASN A 277 -17.70 23.07 1.80
N VAL A 278 -17.13 23.26 3.00
CA VAL A 278 -16.98 22.18 3.97
C VAL A 278 -18.34 21.79 4.54
N THR A 279 -18.70 20.52 4.38
CA THR A 279 -19.84 19.88 5.03
C THR A 279 -19.37 19.29 6.36
N LYS A 280 -19.78 19.91 7.47
CA LYS A 280 -19.43 19.47 8.85
C LYS A 280 -20.33 18.32 9.30
N THR A 281 -20.12 17.15 8.72
CA THR A 281 -20.82 15.91 9.10
C THR A 281 -19.80 14.93 9.66
N PRO A 282 -19.87 14.59 10.96
CA PRO A 282 -19.00 13.56 11.53
C PRO A 282 -19.21 12.21 10.84
N ILE A 283 -18.12 11.53 10.48
CA ILE A 283 -18.14 10.19 9.88
C ILE A 283 -17.21 9.29 10.68
N THR A 284 -17.79 8.37 11.45
CA THR A 284 -17.04 7.31 12.13
C THR A 284 -16.72 6.20 11.14
N ALA A 285 -15.44 5.85 11.04
CA ALA A 285 -14.89 4.93 10.05
C ALA A 285 -13.63 4.25 10.56
N ILE A 286 -13.25 3.14 9.94
CA ILE A 286 -11.94 2.50 10.17
C ILE A 286 -10.90 3.05 9.18
N ALA A 287 -9.65 3.18 9.64
CA ALA A 287 -8.51 3.35 8.73
C ALA A 287 -7.95 1.96 8.38
N ASP A 288 -8.09 1.58 7.12
CA ASP A 288 -7.87 0.20 6.67
C ASP A 288 -6.96 0.13 5.44
N THR A 289 -5.71 -0.30 5.61
CA THR A 289 -4.77 -0.49 4.51
C THR A 289 -4.95 -1.81 3.75
N GLY A 290 -5.84 -2.70 4.20
CA GLY A 290 -6.22 -3.92 3.48
C GLY A 290 -7.47 -3.76 2.62
N THR A 291 -8.05 -2.55 2.56
CA THR A 291 -9.20 -2.24 1.70
C THR A 291 -8.81 -1.22 0.64
N SER A 292 -8.92 -1.58 -0.64
CA SER A 292 -8.52 -0.71 -1.75
C SER A 292 -9.32 0.60 -1.82
N LEU A 293 -10.65 0.52 -1.70
CA LEU A 293 -11.58 1.63 -1.97
C LEU A 293 -11.88 2.46 -0.72
N MET A 294 -12.42 3.66 -0.93
CA MET A 294 -13.03 4.45 0.15
C MET A 294 -14.53 4.14 0.23
N PHE A 295 -15.02 3.73 1.40
CA PHE A 295 -16.40 3.32 1.63
C PHE A 295 -17.06 4.26 2.65
N LEU A 296 -17.96 5.14 2.20
CA LEU A 296 -18.55 6.19 3.05
C LEU A 296 -20.09 6.21 2.93
N PRO A 297 -20.82 6.93 3.81
CA PRO A 297 -22.26 6.93 3.77
C PRO A 297 -22.82 7.34 2.41
N GLU A 298 -24.00 6.81 2.06
CA GLU A 298 -24.66 7.05 0.77
C GLU A 298 -24.82 8.55 0.46
N ALA A 299 -25.09 9.37 1.48
CA ALA A 299 -25.23 10.82 1.31
C ALA A 299 -23.93 11.49 0.85
N VAL A 300 -22.76 11.01 1.30
CA VAL A 300 -21.45 11.52 0.89
C VAL A 300 -21.17 11.14 -0.56
N ASN A 301 -21.45 9.89 -0.93
CA ASN A 301 -21.33 9.39 -2.29
C ASN A 301 -22.22 10.20 -3.25
N LYS A 302 -23.50 10.39 -2.92
CA LYS A 302 -24.42 11.22 -3.71
C LYS A 302 -23.90 12.64 -3.89
N ALA A 303 -23.39 13.27 -2.82
CA ALA A 303 -22.83 14.61 -2.90
C ALA A 303 -21.60 14.69 -3.81
N TYR A 304 -20.73 13.68 -3.77
CA TYR A 304 -19.55 13.59 -4.62
C TYR A 304 -19.90 13.37 -6.10
N TYR A 305 -20.67 12.32 -6.41
CA TYR A 305 -20.99 11.96 -7.79
C TYR A 305 -21.97 12.92 -8.46
N ALA A 306 -22.73 13.72 -7.71
CA ALA A 306 -23.52 14.82 -8.27
C ALA A 306 -22.69 15.92 -8.94
N GLN A 307 -21.36 15.94 -8.72
CA GLN A 307 -20.43 16.87 -9.37
C GLN A 307 -19.80 16.29 -10.65
N ILE A 308 -20.20 15.08 -11.06
CA ILE A 308 -19.57 14.33 -12.15
C ILE A 308 -20.63 14.01 -13.20
N ASP A 309 -20.55 14.68 -14.35
CA ASP A 309 -21.48 14.44 -15.45
C ASP A 309 -21.36 12.99 -15.95
N GLY A 310 -22.51 12.32 -16.08
CA GLY A 310 -22.57 10.92 -16.50
C GLY A 310 -22.28 9.88 -15.39
N ALA A 311 -21.95 10.31 -14.17
CA ALA A 311 -21.83 9.37 -13.05
C ALA A 311 -23.18 8.76 -12.67
N LYS A 312 -23.20 7.43 -12.47
CA LYS A 312 -24.40 6.66 -12.14
C LYS A 312 -24.02 5.45 -11.29
N ILE A 313 -24.99 4.92 -10.55
CA ILE A 313 -24.86 3.56 -10.00
C ILE A 313 -25.18 2.59 -11.14
N ASP A 314 -24.23 1.70 -11.43
CA ASP A 314 -24.43 0.60 -12.37
C ASP A 314 -24.61 -0.70 -11.59
N ALA A 315 -25.80 -1.28 -11.69
CA ALA A 315 -26.16 -2.51 -10.98
C ALA A 315 -25.37 -3.74 -11.44
N THR A 316 -24.83 -3.72 -12.66
CA THR A 316 -24.01 -4.82 -13.20
C THR A 316 -22.57 -4.71 -12.70
N ALA A 317 -22.03 -3.49 -12.64
CA ALA A 317 -20.72 -3.22 -12.06
C ALA A 317 -20.74 -3.24 -10.51
N GLY A 318 -21.92 -3.13 -9.90
CA GLY A 318 -22.09 -3.21 -8.45
C GLY A 318 -21.71 -1.93 -7.69
N GLY A 319 -21.72 -0.76 -8.35
CA GLY A 319 -21.32 0.49 -7.70
C GLY A 319 -21.40 1.72 -8.60
N TYR A 320 -20.88 2.84 -8.11
CA TYR A 320 -20.75 4.07 -8.88
C TYR A 320 -19.71 3.92 -9.99
N VAL A 321 -20.12 4.31 -11.19
CA VAL A 321 -19.33 4.35 -12.41
C VAL A 321 -19.49 5.70 -13.08
N PHE A 322 -18.55 6.06 -13.96
CA PHE A 322 -18.55 7.34 -14.67
C PHE A 322 -17.80 7.23 -16.02
N PRO A 323 -17.98 8.18 -16.97
CA PRO A 323 -17.23 8.19 -18.22
C PRO A 323 -15.72 8.39 -17.98
N CYS A 324 -14.87 7.53 -18.53
CA CYS A 324 -13.42 7.52 -18.25
C CYS A 324 -12.67 8.80 -18.63
N ASP A 325 -13.21 9.61 -19.55
CA ASP A 325 -12.66 10.90 -19.95
C ASP A 325 -13.02 12.04 -18.97
N THR A 326 -13.79 11.75 -17.93
CA THR A 326 -14.21 12.73 -16.95
C THR A 326 -13.06 13.14 -16.03
N LYS A 327 -12.84 14.46 -15.89
CA LYS A 327 -11.98 15.00 -14.86
C LYS A 327 -12.68 14.94 -13.50
N MET A 328 -12.28 13.99 -12.68
CA MET A 328 -12.84 13.80 -11.34
C MET A 328 -12.49 15.00 -10.41
N PRO A 329 -13.43 15.46 -9.56
CA PRO A 329 -13.15 16.46 -8.54
C PRO A 329 -12.34 15.86 -7.38
N ASP A 330 -11.56 16.68 -6.70
CA ASP A 330 -10.89 16.25 -5.47
C ASP A 330 -11.92 15.93 -4.37
N PHE A 331 -11.57 15.02 -3.46
CA PHE A 331 -12.35 14.76 -2.24
C PHE A 331 -11.50 15.11 -1.02
N THR A 332 -11.98 15.98 -0.14
CA THR A 332 -11.26 16.33 1.09
C THR A 332 -12.02 15.80 2.30
N PHE A 333 -11.38 15.00 3.15
CA PHE A 333 -11.90 14.66 4.48
C PHE A 333 -11.16 15.45 5.55
N TYR A 334 -11.81 15.68 6.70
CA TYR A 334 -11.26 16.52 7.76
C TYR A 334 -10.96 15.71 9.03
N VAL A 335 -9.76 15.93 9.57
CA VAL A 335 -9.36 15.42 10.89
C VAL A 335 -9.14 16.64 11.78
N GLY A 336 -10.01 16.83 12.77
CA GLY A 336 -10.09 18.11 13.47
C GLY A 336 -10.42 19.25 12.49
N GLU A 337 -9.51 20.21 12.35
CA GLU A 337 -9.61 21.31 11.38
C GLU A 337 -8.73 21.10 10.14
N THR A 338 -7.93 20.02 10.11
CA THR A 338 -7.02 19.74 9.00
C THR A 338 -7.73 18.96 7.91
N GLY A 339 -7.83 19.55 6.72
CA GLY A 339 -8.29 18.86 5.51
C GLY A 339 -7.17 18.04 4.86
N ILE A 340 -7.44 16.76 4.61
CA ILE A 340 -6.63 15.86 3.79
C ILE A 340 -7.34 15.70 2.45
N THR A 341 -6.69 16.14 1.38
CA THR A 341 -7.27 16.15 0.03
C THR A 341 -6.78 14.94 -0.75
N VAL A 342 -7.71 14.07 -1.13
CA VAL A 342 -7.55 13.01 -2.12
C VAL A 342 -7.73 13.63 -3.50
N PRO A 343 -6.69 13.62 -4.36
CA PRO A 343 -6.80 14.16 -5.71
C PRO A 343 -7.85 13.41 -6.52
N GLY A 344 -8.55 14.11 -7.42
CA GLY A 344 -9.52 13.49 -8.32
C GLY A 344 -8.93 12.35 -9.16
N ALA A 345 -7.65 12.45 -9.55
CA ALA A 345 -6.94 11.37 -10.25
C ALA A 345 -6.93 10.05 -9.45
N TYR A 346 -6.85 10.14 -8.11
CA TYR A 346 -6.86 8.95 -7.25
C TYR A 346 -8.27 8.39 -7.06
N MET A 347 -9.32 9.20 -7.34
CA MET A 347 -10.72 8.80 -7.23
C MET A 347 -11.21 8.01 -8.46
N ASN A 348 -10.41 7.94 -9.53
CA ASN A 348 -10.58 6.98 -10.61
C ASN A 348 -9.86 5.68 -10.21
N PHE A 349 -10.61 4.60 -9.97
CA PHE A 349 -10.00 3.33 -9.58
C PHE A 349 -9.44 2.59 -10.79
N ALA A 350 -10.28 2.29 -11.78
CA ALA A 350 -9.87 1.63 -13.01
C ALA A 350 -10.96 1.75 -14.09
N PRO A 351 -10.60 1.69 -15.39
CA PRO A 351 -11.55 1.38 -16.45
C PRO A 351 -12.27 0.05 -16.18
N LEU A 352 -13.56 -0.01 -16.48
CA LEU A 352 -14.25 -1.29 -16.59
C LEU A 352 -13.78 -1.97 -17.87
N GLU A 353 -12.87 -2.94 -17.75
CA GLU A 353 -12.48 -3.73 -18.91
C GLU A 353 -13.61 -4.67 -19.35
N GLY A 354 -13.81 -4.79 -20.66
CA GLY A 354 -14.61 -5.86 -21.28
C GLY A 354 -13.80 -7.17 -21.40
N PRO A 355 -14.37 -8.19 -22.07
CA PRO A 355 -15.05 -9.33 -21.43
C PRO A 355 -14.22 -10.10 -20.38
N VAL A 356 -14.90 -10.62 -19.35
CA VAL A 356 -14.36 -11.60 -18.39
C VAL A 356 -14.22 -12.97 -19.08
N PRO A 357 -13.05 -13.65 -19.04
CA PRO A 357 -12.95 -15.03 -19.50
C PRO A 357 -13.91 -15.94 -18.72
N GLY A 358 -14.86 -16.58 -19.42
CA GLY A 358 -15.79 -17.55 -18.83
C GLY A 358 -17.18 -17.02 -18.45
N GLU A 359 -17.41 -15.72 -18.46
CA GLU A 359 -18.78 -15.18 -18.44
C GLU A 359 -19.29 -14.96 -19.87
N LYS A 360 -20.47 -15.50 -20.19
CA LYS A 360 -21.14 -15.29 -21.48
C LYS A 360 -21.21 -13.80 -21.80
N GLU A 361 -20.34 -13.33 -22.71
CA GLU A 361 -20.35 -12.04 -23.43
C GLU A 361 -21.33 -10.97 -22.90
N ARG A 362 -21.18 -10.55 -21.65
CA ARG A 362 -21.87 -9.35 -21.15
C ARG A 362 -21.02 -8.16 -21.58
N LYS A 363 -21.43 -7.51 -22.67
CA LYS A 363 -20.81 -6.27 -23.15
C LYS A 363 -20.90 -5.21 -22.05
N ARG A 364 -19.77 -4.90 -21.39
CA ARG A 364 -19.65 -3.69 -20.56
C ARG A 364 -19.53 -2.46 -21.48
N GLU A 365 -20.04 -1.32 -21.03
CA GLU A 365 -20.02 -0.07 -21.77
C GLU A 365 -18.56 0.43 -21.88
N VAL A 366 -17.97 0.28 -23.08
CA VAL A 366 -16.60 0.73 -23.38
C VAL A 366 -16.50 2.23 -23.07
N GLY A 367 -15.46 2.63 -22.33
CA GLY A 367 -15.27 4.02 -21.89
C GLY A 367 -15.90 4.36 -20.54
N THR A 368 -16.32 3.36 -19.76
CA THR A 368 -16.81 3.53 -18.38
C THR A 368 -15.72 3.15 -17.37
N CYS A 369 -15.54 3.95 -16.33
CA CYS A 369 -14.57 3.76 -15.24
C CYS A 369 -15.29 3.55 -13.90
N TYR A 370 -14.67 2.78 -13.00
CA TYR A 370 -15.16 2.50 -11.65
C TYR A 370 -14.64 3.55 -10.67
N GLY A 371 -15.54 4.06 -9.83
CA GLY A 371 -15.22 5.09 -8.85
C GLY A 371 -14.50 4.54 -7.62
N GLY A 372 -13.50 5.27 -7.14
CA GLY A 372 -12.74 4.95 -5.91
C GLY A 372 -13.51 5.17 -4.61
N LEU A 373 -14.62 5.92 -4.66
CA LEU A 373 -15.53 6.15 -3.55
C LEU A 373 -16.83 5.36 -3.76
N GLN A 374 -17.18 4.48 -2.83
CA GLN A 374 -18.39 3.67 -2.90
C GLN A 374 -19.23 3.81 -1.62
N SER A 375 -20.50 3.43 -1.73
CA SER A 375 -21.49 3.61 -0.66
C SER A 375 -21.42 2.48 0.35
N SER A 376 -21.16 2.82 1.61
CA SER A 376 -21.18 1.87 2.73
C SER A 376 -22.57 1.32 3.08
N ALA A 377 -23.62 1.82 2.42
CA ALA A 377 -25.02 1.55 2.74
C ALA A 377 -25.40 1.82 4.22
N GLY A 378 -24.51 2.43 5.02
CA GLY A 378 -24.69 2.68 6.44
C GLY A 378 -24.13 1.60 7.38
N ASP A 379 -23.47 0.56 6.86
CA ASP A 379 -22.95 -0.54 7.69
C ASP A 379 -21.60 -0.20 8.33
N ILE A 380 -20.52 -0.23 7.55
CA ILE A 380 -19.17 0.10 7.99
C ILE A 380 -18.54 1.11 7.03
N ASN A 381 -18.08 2.23 7.57
CA ASN A 381 -17.33 3.20 6.79
C ASN A 381 -15.85 2.88 6.86
N ILE A 382 -15.17 2.96 5.73
CA ILE A 382 -13.78 2.57 5.55
C ILE A 382 -13.04 3.69 4.81
N PHE A 383 -12.04 4.28 5.47
CA PHE A 383 -11.02 5.04 4.78
C PHE A 383 -9.93 4.05 4.35
N GLY A 384 -10.15 3.46 3.17
CA GLY A 384 -9.21 2.55 2.53
C GLY A 384 -8.10 3.28 1.78
N ASP A 385 -7.37 2.57 0.93
CA ASP A 385 -6.15 3.05 0.31
C ASP A 385 -6.33 4.29 -0.56
N ILE A 386 -7.48 4.46 -1.22
CA ILE A 386 -7.83 5.70 -1.94
C ILE A 386 -7.65 6.93 -1.05
N ALA A 387 -8.06 6.84 0.22
CA ALA A 387 -7.88 7.91 1.20
C ALA A 387 -6.48 7.90 1.82
N LEU A 388 -6.00 6.74 2.26
CA LEU A 388 -4.77 6.62 3.03
C LEU A 388 -3.52 6.97 2.20
N LYS A 389 -3.51 6.65 0.90
CA LYS A 389 -2.39 7.02 0.00
C LYS A 389 -2.27 8.52 -0.24
N ALA A 390 -3.32 9.30 0.02
CA ALA A 390 -3.28 10.76 -0.01
C ALA A 390 -2.71 11.41 1.28
N ALA A 391 -2.38 10.60 2.29
CA ALA A 391 -1.89 11.08 3.59
C ALA A 391 -0.60 10.38 4.02
N PHE A 392 0.11 11.00 4.95
CA PHE A 392 1.00 10.29 5.84
C PHE A 392 0.23 9.93 7.11
N VAL A 393 0.11 8.64 7.42
CA VAL A 393 -0.77 8.13 8.49
C VAL A 393 0.06 7.55 9.62
N VAL A 394 -0.24 7.95 10.85
CA VAL A 394 0.40 7.44 12.08
C VAL A 394 -0.61 6.68 12.90
N PHE A 395 -0.31 5.43 13.20
CA PHE A 395 -1.06 4.57 14.10
C PHE A 395 -0.31 4.52 15.44
N ASP A 396 -0.85 5.19 16.46
CA ASP A 396 -0.21 5.38 17.76
C ASP A 396 -0.97 4.60 18.85
N ALA A 397 -0.49 3.38 19.13
CA ALA A 397 -1.07 2.50 20.13
C ALA A 397 -0.60 2.82 21.56
N GLU A 398 0.39 3.70 21.74
CA GLU A 398 0.77 4.17 23.09
C GLU A 398 -0.28 5.11 23.66
N LYS A 399 -0.87 5.93 22.78
CA LYS A 399 -1.87 6.94 23.14
C LYS A 399 -3.26 6.65 22.58
N THR A 400 -3.45 5.50 21.93
CA THR A 400 -4.69 5.05 21.30
C THR A 400 -5.31 6.15 20.43
N ARG A 401 -4.54 6.57 19.43
CA ARG A 401 -4.90 7.67 18.52
C ARG A 401 -4.34 7.40 17.12
N ILE A 402 -4.92 8.05 16.13
CA ILE A 402 -4.45 8.04 14.74
C ILE A 402 -4.11 9.47 14.33
N GLY A 403 -3.05 9.64 13.55
CA GLY A 403 -2.56 10.93 13.09
C GLY A 403 -2.52 11.00 11.57
N PHE A 404 -2.91 12.14 11.02
CA PHE A 404 -2.88 12.40 9.58
C PHE A 404 -2.08 13.67 9.30
N ALA A 405 -1.22 13.61 8.29
CA ALA A 405 -0.51 14.77 7.76
C ALA A 405 -0.57 14.77 6.23
N LYS A 406 -0.47 15.98 5.67
CA LYS A 406 -0.27 16.16 4.23
C LYS A 406 1.12 15.66 3.85
N LYS A 407 1.29 15.31 2.58
CA LYS A 407 2.59 14.95 2.01
C LYS A 407 2.62 15.34 0.53
N THR A 408 3.79 15.26 -0.07
CA THR A 408 3.92 15.41 -1.51
C THR A 408 3.25 14.21 -2.22
N LEU A 409 2.29 14.50 -3.10
CA LEU A 409 1.52 13.50 -3.85
C LEU A 409 2.12 13.33 -5.26
N GLY A 410 2.20 12.08 -5.73
CA GLY A 410 2.68 11.74 -7.09
C GLY A 410 1.52 11.51 -8.06
N GLY A 411 1.75 11.65 -9.37
CA GLY A 411 0.73 11.34 -10.39
C GLY A 411 -0.50 12.27 -10.35
N VAL A 412 -0.31 13.55 -10.03
CA VAL A 412 -1.40 14.54 -9.87
C VAL A 412 -1.39 15.60 -11.00
N GLU A 413 -0.77 15.30 -12.14
CA GLU A 413 -0.74 16.21 -13.31
C GLU A 413 -2.05 16.22 -14.11
#